data_AF-A0A1B6BIU7-F1
#
_entry.id   AF-A0A1B6BIU7-F1
#
_cell.length_a   1.000
_cell.length_b   1.000
_cell.length_c   1.000
_cell.angle_alpha   90.00
_cell.angle_beta   90.00
_cell.angle_gamma   90.00
#
_symmetry.space_group_name_H-M   'P 1'
#
loop_
_entity.id
_entity.type
_entity.pdbx_description
1 polymer ?
#
loop_
_entity_poly.entity_id
_entity_poly.type
_entity_poly.pdbx_seq_one_letter_code
_entity_poly.pdbx_strand_id
1 'polypeptide(L)'
;MKKWMKVVTVISGVFGTLLLMSNWLLKLVLLGAMHADVSKHEAGSIGIIGGADGPTAIFIGTKSPEIVKYIIVVILYTITAIGIIKWRKGKE
;
A
#
# COMPACT_ATOMS: atom_id res chain seq x y z
N MET A 1 16.98 -4.40 25.74
CA MET A 1 15.60 -3.94 25.45
C MET A 1 15.54 -2.63 24.66
N LYS A 2 16.30 -1.58 25.01
CA LYS A 2 16.23 -0.27 24.32
C LYS A 2 16.55 -0.31 22.80
N LYS A 3 17.44 -1.20 22.33
CA LYS A 3 17.77 -1.38 20.90
C LYS A 3 16.56 -1.89 20.09
N TRP A 4 15.87 -2.92 20.58
CA TRP A 4 14.70 -3.49 19.94
C TRP A 4 13.53 -2.51 19.83
N MET A 5 13.35 -1.64 20.83
CA MET A 5 12.32 -0.60 20.79
C MET A 5 12.53 0.38 19.62
N LYS A 6 13.78 0.80 19.35
CA LYS A 6 14.09 1.67 18.20
C LYS A 6 13.78 0.99 16.87
N VAL A 7 14.15 -0.29 16.76
CA VAL A 7 13.92 -1.09 15.55
C VAL A 7 12.42 -1.20 15.26
N VAL A 8 11.61 -1.52 16.26
CA VAL A 8 10.15 -1.63 16.10
C VAL A 8 9.53 -0.29 15.68
N THR A 9 9.95 0.82 16.29
CA THR A 9 9.45 2.17 15.94
C THR A 9 9.80 2.58 14.52
N VAL A 10 11.01 2.28 14.05
CA VAL A 10 11.43 2.57 12.68
C VAL A 10 10.65 1.71 11.70
N ILE A 11 10.53 0.41 11.96
CA ILE A 11 9.81 -0.52 11.08
C ILE A 11 8.34 -0.13 10.97
N SER A 12 7.66 0.18 12.08
CA SER A 12 6.25 0.56 12.06
C SER A 12 6.01 1.86 11.28
N GLY A 13 6.91 2.85 11.43
CA GLY A 13 6.84 4.11 10.69
C GLY A 13 7.06 3.91 9.19
N VAL A 14 8.10 3.17 8.81
CA VAL A 14 8.39 2.87 7.40
C VAL A 14 7.24 2.09 6.77
N PHE A 15 6.72 1.06 7.44
CA PHE A 15 5.62 0.26 6.93
C PHE A 15 4.33 1.08 6.77
N GLY A 16 4.03 1.97 7.74
CA GLY A 16 2.89 2.89 7.63
C GLY A 16 3.01 3.84 6.43
N THR A 17 4.19 4.41 6.19
CA THR A 17 4.44 5.28 5.03
C THR A 17 4.30 4.53 3.69
N LEU A 18 4.81 3.30 3.61
CA LEU A 18 4.71 2.47 2.40
C LEU A 18 3.26 2.14 2.06
N LEU A 19 2.42 1.85 3.05
CA LEU A 19 0.99 1.61 2.85
C LEU A 19 0.28 2.84 2.29
N LEU A 20 0.63 4.05 2.72
CA LEU A 20 0.05 5.28 2.15
C LEU A 20 0.51 5.51 0.71
N MET A 21 1.79 5.27 0.43
CA MET A 21 2.39 5.47 -0.88
C MET A 21 1.95 4.45 -1.94
N SER A 22 1.45 3.28 -1.52
CA SER A 22 1.10 2.18 -2.42
C SER A 22 0.07 2.55 -3.48
N ASN A 23 -0.95 3.36 -3.13
CA ASN A 23 -1.99 3.78 -4.07
C ASN A 23 -1.42 4.67 -5.18
N TRP A 24 -0.43 5.50 -4.85
CA TRP A 24 0.23 6.38 -5.82
C TRP A 24 1.18 5.59 -6.73
N LEU A 25 1.98 4.69 -6.14
CA LEU A 25 2.84 3.76 -6.88
C LEU A 25 2.03 2.90 -7.86
N LEU A 26 0.90 2.36 -7.43
CA LEU A 26 0.04 1.53 -8.27
C LEU A 26 -0.52 2.32 -9.47
N LYS A 27 -0.91 3.59 -9.26
CA LYS A 27 -1.33 4.47 -10.37
C LYS A 27 -0.19 4.70 -11.38
N LEU A 28 1.03 4.94 -10.90
CA LEU A 28 2.19 5.13 -11.79
C LEU A 28 2.54 3.87 -12.57
N VAL A 29 2.50 2.70 -11.91
CA VAL A 29 2.76 1.41 -12.57
C VAL A 29 1.71 1.13 -13.64
N LEU A 30 0.42 1.36 -13.35
CA LEU A 30 -0.65 1.16 -14.32
C LEU A 30 -0.55 2.13 -15.51
N LEU A 31 -0.27 3.41 -15.26
CA LEU A 31 -0.06 4.39 -16.33
C LEU A 31 1.18 4.07 -17.17
N GLY A 32 2.25 3.60 -16.54
CA GLY A 32 3.45 3.11 -17.24
C GLY A 32 3.17 1.88 -18.09
N ALA A 33 2.39 0.92 -17.59
CA ALA A 33 2.00 -0.28 -18.32
C ALA A 33 1.07 0.02 -19.50
N MET A 34 0.20 1.03 -19.41
CA MET A 34 -0.65 1.46 -20.53
C MET A 34 0.12 2.22 -21.62
N HIS A 35 1.18 2.93 -21.27
CA HIS A 35 2.06 3.60 -22.23
C HIS A 35 3.17 2.69 -22.77
N ALA A 36 3.51 1.62 -22.04
CA ALA A 36 4.31 0.53 -22.57
C ALA A 36 3.50 -0.14 -23.67
N ASP A 37 4.08 -0.18 -24.86
CA ASP A 37 3.48 -0.65 -26.11
C ASP A 37 3.09 -2.14 -25.99
N VAL A 38 1.95 -2.41 -25.34
CA VAL A 38 1.28 -3.70 -25.47
C VAL A 38 0.80 -3.71 -26.91
N SER A 39 1.61 -4.31 -27.77
CA SER A 39 1.28 -4.70 -29.14
C SER A 39 -0.23 -4.89 -29.24
N LYS A 40 -0.90 -4.05 -30.02
CA LYS A 40 -2.38 -4.00 -30.12
C LYS A 40 -2.99 -5.37 -30.45
N HIS A 41 -2.18 -6.32 -30.91
CA HIS A 41 -2.53 -7.71 -31.15
C HIS A 41 -2.63 -8.57 -29.89
N GLU A 42 -1.84 -8.32 -28.85
CA GLU A 42 -1.90 -9.03 -27.55
C GLU A 42 -2.92 -8.40 -26.57
N ALA A 43 -3.18 -7.10 -26.70
CA ALA A 43 -4.23 -6.41 -25.93
C ALA A 43 -5.63 -6.95 -26.24
N GLY A 44 -5.87 -7.40 -27.48
CA GLY A 44 -7.10 -8.09 -27.89
C GLY A 44 -7.31 -9.41 -27.16
N SER A 45 -6.24 -10.17 -26.92
CA SER A 45 -6.30 -11.42 -26.15
C SER A 45 -6.43 -11.22 -24.63
N ILE A 46 -5.98 -10.09 -24.08
CA ILE A 46 -6.21 -9.75 -22.66
C ILE A 46 -7.69 -9.42 -22.41
N GLY A 47 -8.36 -8.76 -23.37
CA GLY A 47 -9.82 -8.58 -23.35
C GLY A 47 -10.61 -9.89 -23.48
N ILE A 48 -10.04 -10.90 -24.13
CA ILE A 48 -10.62 -12.25 -24.27
C ILE A 48 -10.48 -13.06 -22.97
N ILE A 49 -9.38 -12.91 -22.21
CA ILE A 49 -9.17 -13.61 -20.92
C ILE A 49 -10.10 -13.06 -19.83
N GLY A 50 -10.47 -11.78 -19.88
CA GLY A 50 -11.39 -11.15 -18.91
C GLY A 50 -12.88 -11.24 -19.27
N GLY A 51 -13.24 -11.67 -20.48
CA GLY A 51 -14.62 -11.67 -20.99
C GLY A 51 -15.29 -10.28 -20.96
N ALA A 52 -16.55 -10.20 -21.39
CA ALA A 52 -17.36 -8.98 -21.29
C ALA A 52 -17.50 -8.45 -19.84
N ASP A 53 -17.14 -9.26 -18.85
CA ASP A 53 -17.17 -8.97 -17.42
C ASP A 53 -15.86 -8.43 -16.82
N GLY A 54 -14.83 -8.17 -17.63
CA GLY A 54 -13.55 -7.63 -17.16
C GLY A 54 -13.70 -6.39 -16.25
N PRO A 55 -14.49 -5.36 -16.64
CA PRO A 55 -14.77 -4.21 -15.79
C PRO A 55 -15.55 -4.56 -14.52
N THR A 56 -16.44 -5.55 -14.56
CA THR A 56 -17.26 -6.01 -13.43
C THR A 56 -16.42 -6.75 -12.39
N ALA A 57 -15.50 -7.61 -12.83
CA ALA A 57 -14.56 -8.32 -11.95
C ALA A 57 -13.62 -7.35 -11.24
N ILE A 58 -13.13 -6.33 -11.93
CA ILE A 58 -12.35 -5.24 -11.33
C ILE A 58 -13.22 -4.48 -10.32
N PHE A 59 -14.45 -4.10 -10.67
CA PHE A 59 -15.34 -3.37 -9.77
C PHE A 59 -15.67 -4.14 -8.48
N ILE A 60 -15.90 -5.46 -8.58
CA ILE A 60 -16.15 -6.33 -7.41
C ILE A 60 -14.88 -6.51 -6.58
N GLY A 61 -13.71 -6.73 -7.21
CA GLY A 61 -12.42 -6.83 -6.50
C GLY A 61 -11.97 -5.52 -5.84
N THR A 62 -12.40 -4.38 -6.37
CA THR A 62 -12.09 -3.04 -5.84
C THR A 62 -12.96 -2.67 -4.63
N LYS A 63 -13.97 -3.49 -4.26
CA LYS A 63 -14.66 -3.39 -2.95
C LYS A 63 -13.77 -3.86 -1.79
N SER A 64 -12.46 -3.62 -1.88
CA SER A 64 -11.60 -3.71 -0.72
C SER A 64 -11.94 -2.54 0.22
N PRO A 65 -12.27 -2.79 1.50
CA PRO A 65 -12.61 -1.72 2.42
C PRO A 65 -11.36 -0.88 2.72
N GLU A 66 -11.17 0.22 1.97
CA GLU A 66 -10.12 1.23 2.19
C GLU A 66 -10.07 1.68 3.67
N ILE A 67 -11.20 1.63 4.37
CA ILE A 67 -11.28 1.90 5.81
C ILE A 67 -10.36 0.99 6.65
N VAL A 68 -10.21 -0.30 6.30
CA VAL A 68 -9.33 -1.24 7.01
C VAL A 68 -7.87 -0.81 6.85
N LYS A 69 -7.49 -0.33 5.66
CA LYS A 69 -6.15 0.21 5.40
C LYS A 69 -5.88 1.42 6.30
N TYR A 70 -6.80 2.38 6.39
CA TYR A 70 -6.61 3.55 7.26
C TYR A 70 -6.55 3.17 8.75
N ILE A 71 -7.35 2.21 9.20
CA ILE A 71 -7.29 1.69 10.58
C ILE A 71 -5.89 1.14 10.88
N ILE A 72 -5.35 0.30 10.00
CA ILE A 72 -4.00 -0.27 10.16
C ILE A 72 -2.93 0.83 10.20
N VAL A 73 -3.03 1.82 9.32
CA VAL A 73 -2.11 2.97 9.28
C VAL A 73 -2.14 3.74 10.60
N VAL A 74 -3.32 4.06 11.13
CA VAL A 74 -3.47 4.76 12.42
C VAL A 74 -2.82 3.98 13.56
N ILE A 75 -3.02 2.65 13.61
CA ILE A 75 -2.41 1.79 14.63
C ILE A 75 -0.88 1.85 14.55
N LEU A 76 -0.31 1.71 13.34
CA LEU A 76 1.15 1.73 13.13
C LEU A 76 1.77 3.09 13.51
N TYR A 77 1.11 4.20 13.17
CA TYR A 77 1.56 5.52 13.58
C TYR A 77 1.44 5.75 15.07
N THR A 78 0.41 5.20 15.72
CA THR A 78 0.25 5.26 17.18
C THR A 78 1.39 4.52 17.88
N ILE A 79 1.74 3.32 17.42
CA ILE A 79 2.90 2.56 17.92
C ILE A 79 4.20 3.35 17.74
N THR A 80 4.34 4.01 16.59
CA THR A 80 5.50 4.86 16.28
C THR A 80 5.60 6.03 17.24
N ALA A 81 4.49 6.75 17.49
CA ALA A 81 4.45 7.88 18.43
C ALA A 81 4.80 7.45 19.86
N ILE A 82 4.22 6.35 20.35
CA ILE A 82 4.54 5.80 21.68
C ILE A 82 6.01 5.41 21.78
N GLY A 83 6.55 4.78 20.74
CA GLY A 83 7.97 4.41 20.66
C GLY A 83 8.90 5.62 20.75
N ILE A 84 8.57 6.70 20.04
CA ILE A 84 9.32 7.97 20.08
C ILE A 84 9.25 8.60 21.48
N ILE A 85 8.06 8.66 22.11
CA ILE A 85 7.88 9.24 23.44
C ILE A 85 8.68 8.47 24.49
N LYS A 86 8.58 7.13 24.50
CA LYS A 86 9.35 6.28 25.43
C LYS A 86 10.85 6.39 25.20
N TRP A 87 11.28 6.54 23.95
CA TRP A 87 12.69 6.77 23.65
C TRP A 87 13.19 8.13 24.19
N ARG A 88 12.40 9.21 24.03
CA ARG A 88 12.74 10.54 24.58
C ARG A 88 12.83 10.53 26.11
N LYS A 89 11.86 9.92 26.80
CA LYS A 89 11.85 9.83 28.28
C LYS A 89 12.95 8.95 28.86
N GLY A 90 13.42 7.93 28.14
CA GLY A 90 14.49 7.04 28.61
C GLY A 90 15.92 7.55 28.36
N LYS A 91 16.05 8.81 27.91
CA LYS A 91 17.29 9.57 27.71
C LYS A 91 17.52 10.63 28.81
N GLU A 92 16.49 10.99 29.57
CA GLU A 92 16.61 11.70 30.86
C GLU A 92 16.95 10.68 31.96
#